data_AF-A0A060I1E3-F1
#
_entry.id   AF-A0A060I1E3-F1
#
_cell.length_a   1.000
_cell.length_b   1.000
_cell.length_c   1.000
_cell.angle_alpha   90.00
_cell.angle_beta   90.00
_cell.angle_gamma   90.00
#
_symmetry.space_group_name_H-M   'P 1'
#
loop_
_entity.id
_entity.type
_entity.pdbx_description
1 polymer ?
#
loop_
_entity_poly.entity_id
_entity_poly.type
_entity_poly.pdbx_seq_one_letter_code
_entity_poly.pdbx_strand_id
1 'polypeptide(L)'
;MMNIAGLGRLAAATLVLSGLAFGSAVKAQEVSEEQLKASRAAINAIGATAQFDNILPGLAERLKAGLIQDSPNYQDIISSTVDEQALKLAPRRGDLEKEAALTYAKTFTIDELKAIADFYNSDVGKKLLRDGPVASRETAKAADIWAQGISRDLEKQSNAELSKVIKAPPPATDSPVAPAPAAQQ
;
A
#
# COMPACT_ATOMS: atom_id res chain seq x y z
N MET A 1 -19.08 -33.67 -52.60
CA MET A 1 -18.74 -33.72 -54.04
C MET A 1 -17.43 -32.99 -54.25
N MET A 2 -16.51 -33.67 -54.95
CA MET A 2 -15.39 -33.22 -55.79
C MET A 2 -14.39 -32.16 -55.31
N ASN A 3 -13.13 -32.57 -55.50
CA ASN A 3 -11.85 -31.92 -55.28
C ASN A 3 -11.42 -30.99 -56.43
N ILE A 4 -10.64 -29.95 -56.06
CA ILE A 4 -9.35 -29.46 -56.62
C ILE A 4 -9.26 -28.96 -58.08
N ALA A 5 -8.76 -27.72 -58.23
CA ALA A 5 -7.63 -27.25 -59.09
C ALA A 5 -7.91 -25.83 -59.66
N GLY A 6 -6.98 -24.87 -59.68
CA GLY A 6 -5.57 -24.92 -59.32
C GLY A 6 -4.82 -23.58 -59.52
N LEU A 7 -3.53 -23.65 -59.17
CA LEU A 7 -2.36 -22.91 -59.66
C LEU A 7 -2.20 -21.40 -59.42
N GLY A 8 -1.12 -21.09 -58.68
CA GLY A 8 -0.41 -19.81 -58.69
C GLY A 8 0.79 -19.84 -57.75
N ARG A 9 1.89 -20.49 -58.17
CA ARG A 9 3.18 -20.52 -57.45
C ARG A 9 3.79 -19.12 -57.43
N LEU A 10 4.07 -18.56 -56.25
CA LEU A 10 5.21 -17.67 -56.05
C LEU A 10 5.88 -18.01 -54.73
N ALA A 11 7.17 -18.32 -54.84
CA ALA A 11 8.06 -18.62 -53.74
C ALA A 11 8.41 -17.33 -52.97
N ALA A 12 8.31 -17.39 -51.65
CA ALA A 12 9.05 -16.52 -50.76
C ALA A 12 9.52 -17.37 -49.58
N ALA A 13 10.76 -17.83 -49.68
CA ALA A 13 11.49 -18.44 -48.58
C ALA A 13 11.67 -17.39 -47.47
N THR A 14 11.17 -17.65 -46.26
CA THR A 14 11.62 -16.94 -45.06
C THR A 14 11.93 -17.97 -43.97
N LEU A 15 13.16 -17.89 -43.50
CA LEU A 15 13.87 -18.79 -42.59
C LEU A 15 13.06 -19.16 -41.33
N VAL A 16 12.92 -20.45 -41.07
CA VAL A 16 12.62 -20.98 -39.74
C VAL A 16 13.90 -20.86 -38.91
N LEU A 17 14.00 -19.82 -38.08
CA LEU A 17 14.98 -19.76 -37.00
C LEU A 17 14.40 -20.49 -35.78
N SER A 18 14.75 -21.76 -35.67
CA SER A 18 14.68 -22.54 -34.44
C SER A 18 15.61 -21.92 -33.39
N GLY A 19 15.06 -21.01 -32.58
CA GLY A 19 15.74 -20.45 -31.41
C GLY A 19 15.60 -21.36 -30.20
N LEU A 20 16.51 -22.33 -30.08
CA LEU A 20 16.94 -22.83 -28.76
C LEU A 20 17.56 -21.66 -28.01
N ALA A 21 16.84 -21.07 -27.06
CA ALA A 21 17.40 -20.11 -26.12
C ALA A 21 16.99 -20.51 -24.71
N PHE A 22 17.87 -21.32 -24.11
CA PHE A 22 18.19 -21.35 -22.69
C PHE A 22 17.07 -20.95 -21.75
N GLY A 23 16.41 -21.96 -21.17
CA GLY A 23 16.00 -21.83 -19.78
C GLY A 23 17.24 -21.39 -19.01
N SER A 24 17.30 -20.10 -18.68
CA SER A 24 18.25 -19.59 -17.71
C SER A 24 17.97 -20.39 -16.46
N ALA A 25 18.83 -21.37 -16.20
CA ALA A 25 19.08 -21.81 -14.85
C ALA A 25 19.19 -20.53 -14.05
N VAL A 26 18.22 -20.30 -13.17
CA VAL A 26 18.30 -19.24 -12.18
C VAL A 26 19.47 -19.67 -11.30
N LYS A 27 20.68 -19.36 -11.76
CA LYS A 27 21.83 -19.24 -10.88
C LYS A 27 21.34 -18.18 -9.91
N ALA A 28 21.29 -18.54 -8.63
CA ALA A 28 21.30 -17.55 -7.58
C ALA A 28 22.56 -16.71 -7.83
N GLN A 29 22.44 -15.69 -8.69
CA GLN A 29 23.49 -14.76 -8.99
C GLN A 29 23.67 -14.04 -7.66
N GLU A 30 24.83 -14.29 -7.04
CA GLU A 30 25.23 -13.53 -5.87
C GLU A 30 25.09 -12.04 -6.21
N VAL A 31 24.39 -11.31 -5.35
CA VAL A 31 24.08 -9.89 -5.61
C VAL A 31 25.41 -9.15 -5.75
N SER A 32 25.61 -8.50 -6.90
CA SER A 32 26.85 -7.77 -7.16
C SER A 32 26.97 -6.51 -6.28
N GLU A 33 28.20 -6.06 -6.04
CA GLU A 33 28.45 -4.81 -5.31
C GLU A 33 27.83 -3.60 -6.01
N GLU A 34 27.83 -3.59 -7.35
CA GLU A 34 27.16 -2.54 -8.14
C GLU A 34 25.65 -2.53 -7.87
N GLN A 35 25.03 -3.70 -7.82
CA GLN A 35 23.59 -3.80 -7.55
C GLN A 35 23.26 -3.37 -6.12
N LEU A 36 24.09 -3.74 -5.12
CA LEU A 36 23.93 -3.22 -3.76
C LEU A 36 24.06 -1.70 -3.70
N LYS A 37 25.01 -1.11 -4.44
CA LYS A 37 25.17 0.34 -4.50
C LYS A 37 23.95 1.02 -5.12
N ALA A 38 23.44 0.48 -6.24
CA ALA A 38 22.23 0.98 -6.88
C ALA A 38 21.01 0.85 -5.95
N SER A 39 20.86 -0.26 -5.24
CA SER A 39 19.80 -0.46 -4.25
C SER A 39 19.84 0.56 -3.13
N ARG A 40 21.01 0.84 -2.56
CA ARG A 40 21.16 1.87 -1.53
C ARG A 40 20.77 3.25 -2.05
N ALA A 41 21.17 3.59 -3.28
CA ALA A 41 20.78 4.86 -3.90
C ALA A 41 19.26 4.97 -4.08
N ALA A 42 18.60 3.91 -4.55
CA ALA A 42 17.15 3.87 -4.70
C ALA A 42 16.42 3.98 -3.35
N ILE A 43 16.83 3.19 -2.35
CA ILE A 43 16.29 3.21 -0.98
C ILE A 43 16.38 4.62 -0.38
N ASN A 44 17.53 5.27 -0.53
CA ASN A 44 17.74 6.62 -0.03
C ASN A 44 16.85 7.64 -0.76
N ALA A 45 16.72 7.52 -2.09
CA ALA A 45 15.91 8.44 -2.90
C ALA A 45 14.43 8.38 -2.55
N ILE A 46 13.90 7.19 -2.26
CA ILE A 46 12.48 6.98 -1.90
C ILE A 46 12.21 7.05 -0.39
N GLY A 47 13.26 7.14 0.43
CA GLY A 47 13.15 7.11 1.89
C GLY A 47 12.58 5.80 2.45
N ALA A 48 12.85 4.65 1.80
CA ALA A 48 12.17 3.37 2.11
C ALA A 48 12.34 2.93 3.57
N THR A 49 13.44 3.32 4.20
CA THR A 49 13.83 2.91 5.55
C THR A 49 13.71 4.05 6.57
N ALA A 50 13.29 5.25 6.17
CA ALA A 50 13.25 6.43 7.05
C ALA A 50 12.36 6.21 8.29
N GLN A 51 11.24 5.51 8.12
CA GLN A 51 10.34 5.16 9.23
C GLN A 51 10.98 4.26 10.30
N PHE A 52 12.04 3.51 9.94
CA PHE A 52 12.72 2.59 10.85
C PHE A 52 13.66 3.29 11.83
N ASP A 53 13.95 4.57 11.61
CA ASP A 53 14.77 5.38 12.53
C ASP A 53 14.11 5.53 13.91
N ASN A 54 12.78 5.36 13.98
CA ASN A 54 12.03 5.39 15.23
C ASN A 54 12.03 4.06 16.02
N ILE A 55 12.56 2.97 15.46
CA ILE A 55 12.54 1.66 16.13
C ILE A 55 13.32 1.70 17.44
N LEU A 56 14.58 2.14 17.39
CA LEU A 56 15.44 2.15 18.57
C LEU A 56 14.98 3.13 19.65
N PRO A 57 14.62 4.39 19.33
CA PRO A 57 14.00 5.30 20.30
C PRO A 57 12.71 4.70 20.90
N GLY A 58 11.83 4.12 20.09
CA GLY A 58 10.58 3.52 20.58
C GLY A 58 10.80 2.31 21.48
N LEU A 59 11.86 1.52 21.25
CA LEU A 59 12.25 0.43 22.16
C LEU A 59 12.82 0.98 23.47
N ALA A 60 13.67 2.00 23.39
CA ALA A 60 14.26 2.65 24.56
C ALA A 60 13.18 3.25 25.48
N GLU A 61 12.24 4.02 24.93
CA GLU A 61 11.15 4.61 25.71
C GLU A 61 10.25 3.57 26.37
N ARG A 62 9.92 2.48 25.66
CA ARG A 62 9.15 1.37 26.24
C ARG A 62 9.91 0.71 27.40
N LEU A 63 11.22 0.52 27.25
CA LEU A 63 12.06 -0.06 28.30
C LEU A 63 12.14 0.86 29.53
N LYS A 64 12.34 2.17 29.32
CA LYS A 64 12.33 3.16 30.41
C LYS A 64 11.01 3.12 31.18
N ALA A 65 9.87 3.15 30.47
CA ALA A 65 8.56 3.14 31.10
C ALA A 65 8.37 1.93 32.03
N GLY A 66 8.77 0.74 31.58
CA GLY A 66 8.72 -0.48 32.40
C GLY A 66 9.63 -0.39 33.63
N LEU A 67 10.91 -0.03 33.43
CA LEU A 67 11.87 0.05 34.53
C LEU A 67 11.51 1.13 35.56
N ILE A 68 10.99 2.28 35.13
CA ILE A 68 10.55 3.37 36.02
C ILE A 68 9.34 2.92 36.84
N GLN A 69 8.40 2.21 36.23
CA GLN A 69 7.26 1.66 36.96
C GLN A 69 7.72 0.70 38.07
N ASP A 70 8.69 -0.16 37.78
CA ASP A 70 9.23 -1.14 38.72
C ASP A 70 10.13 -0.50 39.80
N SER A 71 10.73 0.65 39.49
CA SER A 71 11.77 1.30 40.31
C SER A 71 11.71 2.83 40.23
N PRO A 72 10.63 3.46 40.74
CA PRO A 72 10.34 4.88 40.51
C PRO A 72 11.38 5.84 41.11
N ASN A 73 12.05 5.46 42.20
CA ASN A 73 13.10 6.26 42.83
C ASN A 73 14.38 6.38 41.98
N TYR A 74 14.51 5.62 40.89
CA TYR A 74 15.69 5.58 40.04
C TYR A 74 15.44 6.16 38.65
N GLN A 75 14.38 6.96 38.46
CA GLN A 75 13.95 7.46 37.15
C GLN A 75 15.08 8.08 36.32
N ASP A 76 15.86 9.00 36.91
CA ASP A 76 16.92 9.71 36.20
C ASP A 76 18.05 8.76 35.79
N ILE A 77 18.45 7.86 36.69
CA ILE A 77 19.50 6.85 36.44
C ILE A 77 19.05 5.85 35.37
N ILE A 78 17.80 5.39 35.43
CA ILE A 78 17.21 4.51 34.42
C ILE A 78 17.23 5.19 33.05
N SER A 79 16.73 6.43 32.99
CA SER A 79 16.64 7.18 31.73
C SER A 79 18.02 7.38 31.11
N SER A 80 18.99 7.89 31.88
CA SER A 80 20.35 8.12 31.38
C SER A 80 21.03 6.82 30.94
N THR A 81 20.86 5.74 31.71
CA THR A 81 21.46 4.44 31.40
C THR A 81 20.88 3.86 30.11
N VAL A 82 19.55 3.85 29.97
CA VAL A 82 18.89 3.33 28.77
C VAL A 82 19.26 4.15 27.55
N ASP A 83 19.33 5.48 27.66
CA ASP A 83 19.76 6.35 26.56
C ASP A 83 21.21 6.07 26.14
N GLU A 84 22.13 5.91 27.10
CA GLU A 84 23.52 5.58 26.80
C GLU A 84 23.64 4.23 26.09
N GLN A 85 22.88 3.22 26.51
CA GLN A 85 22.87 1.90 25.84
C GLN A 85 22.20 1.97 24.45
N ALA A 86 21.13 2.75 24.30
CA ALA A 86 20.50 2.97 23.00
C ALA A 86 21.50 3.61 22.03
N LEU A 87 22.25 4.64 22.46
CA LEU A 87 23.28 5.26 21.62
C LEU A 87 24.36 4.25 21.19
N LYS A 88 24.79 3.34 22.07
CA LYS A 88 25.73 2.26 21.72
C LYS A 88 25.16 1.26 20.70
N LEU A 89 23.84 1.09 20.67
CA LEU A 89 23.15 0.21 19.72
C LEU A 89 22.82 0.89 18.38
N ALA A 90 22.88 2.22 18.29
CA ALA A 90 22.56 2.97 17.08
C ALA A 90 23.30 2.48 15.80
N PRO A 91 24.59 2.07 15.85
CA PRO A 91 25.28 1.54 14.67
C PRO A 91 24.62 0.31 14.02
N ARG A 92 23.82 -0.47 14.76
CA ARG A 92 23.07 -1.62 14.23
C ARG A 92 22.02 -1.23 13.19
N ARG A 93 21.72 0.07 13.06
CA ARG A 93 20.92 0.61 11.95
C ARG A 93 21.49 0.24 10.57
N GLY A 94 22.82 0.12 10.48
CA GLY A 94 23.52 -0.30 9.26
C GLY A 94 23.22 -1.75 8.85
N ASP A 95 22.94 -2.64 9.79
CA ASP A 95 22.54 -4.02 9.50
C ASP A 95 21.19 -4.04 8.79
N LEU A 96 20.23 -3.25 9.27
CA LEU A 96 18.93 -3.11 8.63
C LEU A 96 19.04 -2.50 7.22
N GLU A 97 19.91 -1.50 7.03
CA GLU A 97 20.19 -0.95 5.69
C GLU A 97 20.78 -2.00 4.75
N LYS A 98 21.64 -2.89 5.25
CA LYS A 98 22.23 -3.97 4.44
C LYS A 98 21.15 -4.95 4.01
N GLU A 99 20.28 -5.37 4.91
CA GLU A 99 19.16 -6.27 4.59
C GLU A 99 18.19 -5.63 3.59
N ALA A 100 17.83 -4.36 3.78
CA ALA A 100 16.97 -3.64 2.84
C ALA A 100 17.61 -3.57 1.44
N ALA A 101 18.91 -3.24 1.35
CA ALA A 101 19.62 -3.19 0.07
C ALA A 101 19.65 -4.57 -0.63
N LEU A 102 19.81 -5.65 0.12
CA LEU A 102 19.74 -7.02 -0.42
C LEU A 102 18.35 -7.36 -0.95
N THR A 103 17.29 -6.98 -0.24
CA THR A 103 15.91 -7.18 -0.70
C THR A 103 15.64 -6.43 -2.01
N TYR A 104 16.03 -5.16 -2.09
CA TYR A 104 15.87 -4.36 -3.31
C TYR A 104 16.68 -4.93 -4.47
N ALA A 105 17.92 -5.36 -4.21
CA ALA A 105 18.78 -5.94 -5.22
C ALA A 105 18.22 -7.26 -5.79
N LYS A 106 17.55 -8.06 -4.96
CA LYS A 106 16.89 -9.29 -5.44
C LYS A 106 15.61 -9.03 -6.24
N THR A 107 15.02 -7.85 -6.07
CA THR A 107 13.70 -7.51 -6.65
C THR A 107 13.83 -6.76 -7.97
N PHE A 108 14.83 -5.90 -8.09
CA PHE A 108 14.99 -5.00 -9.23
C PHE A 108 16.35 -5.20 -9.91
N THR A 109 16.36 -4.97 -11.21
CA THR A 109 17.59 -4.87 -12.00
C THR A 109 18.37 -3.59 -11.65
N ILE A 110 19.65 -3.53 -12.01
CA ILE A 110 20.49 -2.35 -11.80
C ILE A 110 19.90 -1.11 -12.51
N ASP A 111 19.40 -1.28 -13.72
CA ASP A 111 18.85 -0.17 -14.51
C ASP A 111 17.55 0.37 -13.92
N GLU A 112 16.68 -0.50 -13.41
CA GLU A 112 15.48 -0.08 -12.69
C GLU A 112 15.82 0.65 -11.38
N LEU A 113 16.80 0.15 -10.62
CA LEU A 113 17.25 0.81 -9.38
C LEU A 113 17.81 2.21 -9.67
N LYS A 114 18.61 2.34 -10.74
CA LYS A 114 19.12 3.65 -11.21
C LYS A 114 17.97 4.56 -11.63
N ALA A 115 17.02 4.08 -12.42
CA ALA A 115 15.87 4.87 -12.87
C ALA A 115 14.98 5.33 -11.69
N ILE A 116 14.75 4.48 -10.70
CA ILE A 116 14.04 4.83 -9.46
C ILE A 116 14.80 5.96 -8.74
N ALA A 117 16.11 5.78 -8.53
CA ALA A 117 16.92 6.78 -7.85
C ALA A 117 16.90 8.13 -8.60
N ASP A 118 17.05 8.11 -9.93
CA ASP A 118 17.07 9.32 -10.76
C ASP A 118 15.73 10.07 -10.69
N PHE A 119 14.61 9.35 -10.86
CA PHE A 119 13.29 9.97 -10.79
C PHE A 119 13.02 10.60 -9.43
N TYR A 120 13.23 9.87 -8.34
CA TYR A 120 12.93 10.37 -6.99
C TYR A 120 13.92 11.42 -6.49
N ASN A 121 15.11 11.53 -7.09
CA ASN A 121 16.03 12.64 -6.83
C ASN A 121 15.70 13.92 -7.61
N SER A 122 14.90 13.84 -8.68
CA SER A 122 14.44 15.02 -9.43
C SER A 122 13.52 15.92 -8.58
N ASP A 123 13.39 17.19 -8.97
CA ASP A 123 12.50 18.14 -8.28
C ASP A 123 11.04 17.66 -8.27
N VAL A 124 10.59 17.05 -9.37
CA VAL A 124 9.24 16.49 -9.49
C VAL A 124 9.07 15.24 -8.63
N GLY A 125 10.06 14.35 -8.61
CA GLY A 125 10.03 13.15 -7.76
C GLY A 125 10.00 13.49 -6.26
N LYS A 126 10.83 14.44 -5.83
CA LYS A 126 10.81 14.97 -4.45
C LYS A 126 9.49 15.64 -4.12
N LYS A 127 8.93 16.42 -5.05
CA LYS A 127 7.60 17.01 -4.90
C LYS A 127 6.52 15.94 -4.77
N LEU A 128 6.60 14.86 -5.53
CA LEU A 128 5.65 13.75 -5.44
C LEU A 128 5.74 13.03 -4.09
N LEU A 129 6.93 12.77 -3.56
CA LEU A 129 7.10 12.18 -2.23
C LEU A 129 6.47 13.04 -1.13
N ARG A 130 6.66 14.37 -1.20
CA ARG A 130 6.15 15.31 -0.20
C ARG A 130 4.64 15.57 -0.34
N ASP A 131 4.18 15.84 -1.56
CA ASP A 131 2.83 16.37 -1.81
C ASP A 131 1.85 15.28 -2.29
N GLY A 132 2.34 14.12 -2.73
CA GLY A 132 1.53 13.00 -3.20
C GLY A 132 0.50 12.52 -2.18
N PRO A 133 0.87 12.28 -0.90
CA PRO A 133 -0.10 11.91 0.14
C PRO A 133 -1.20 12.96 0.36
N VAL A 134 -0.88 14.25 0.18
CA VAL A 134 -1.87 15.33 0.26
C VAL A 134 -2.84 15.24 -0.93
N ALA A 135 -2.32 15.12 -2.14
CA ALA A 135 -3.14 14.98 -3.34
C ALA A 135 -4.06 13.75 -3.27
N SER A 136 -3.55 12.60 -2.79
CA SER A 136 -4.34 11.39 -2.60
C SER A 136 -5.48 11.59 -1.59
N ARG A 137 -5.21 12.25 -0.46
CA ARG A 137 -6.24 12.58 0.53
C ARG A 137 -7.34 13.48 -0.04
N GLU A 138 -6.96 14.55 -0.74
CA GLU A 138 -7.95 15.47 -1.31
C GLU A 138 -8.78 14.80 -2.41
N THR A 139 -8.17 13.88 -3.18
CA THR A 139 -8.87 13.06 -4.18
C THR A 139 -9.89 12.14 -3.50
N ALA A 140 -9.51 11.46 -2.41
CA ALA A 140 -10.42 10.61 -1.64
C ALA A 140 -11.61 11.40 -1.09
N LYS A 141 -11.36 12.59 -0.52
CA LYS A 141 -12.41 13.49 -0.03
C LYS A 141 -13.39 13.91 -1.15
N ALA A 142 -12.88 14.19 -2.35
CA ALA A 142 -13.73 14.52 -3.50
C ALA A 142 -14.61 13.34 -3.91
N ALA A 143 -14.07 12.12 -3.89
CA ALA A 143 -14.82 10.90 -4.16
C ALA A 143 -15.96 10.68 -3.14
N ASP A 144 -15.71 10.91 -1.86
CA ASP A 144 -16.74 10.80 -0.80
C ASP A 144 -17.92 11.77 -1.04
N ILE A 145 -17.63 13.02 -1.41
CA ILE A 145 -18.65 14.03 -1.69
C ILE A 145 -19.48 13.63 -2.92
N TRP A 146 -18.81 13.18 -3.98
CA TRP A 146 -19.46 12.72 -5.19
C TRP A 146 -20.37 11.51 -4.90
N ALA A 147 -19.89 10.52 -4.16
CA ALA A 147 -20.65 9.33 -3.79
C ALA A 147 -21.90 9.67 -2.96
N GLN A 148 -21.81 10.64 -2.04
CA GLN A 148 -22.99 11.13 -1.30
C GLN A 148 -24.03 11.77 -2.23
N GLY A 149 -23.58 12.49 -3.27
CA GLY A 149 -24.46 13.02 -4.31
C GLY A 149 -25.19 11.93 -5.06
N ILE A 150 -24.43 10.96 -5.59
CA ILE A 150 -24.99 9.81 -6.32
C ILE A 150 -25.96 9.01 -5.44
N SER A 151 -25.66 8.80 -4.17
CA SER A 151 -26.54 8.09 -3.25
C SER A 151 -27.90 8.76 -3.11
N ARG A 152 -27.93 10.09 -2.90
CA ARG A 152 -29.19 10.86 -2.83
C ARG A 152 -29.99 10.78 -4.12
N ASP A 153 -29.31 10.90 -5.27
CA ASP A 153 -29.98 10.84 -6.57
C ASP A 153 -30.53 9.45 -6.86
N LEU A 154 -29.75 8.41 -6.54
CA LEU A 154 -30.16 7.02 -6.69
C LEU A 154 -31.37 6.70 -5.81
N GLU A 155 -31.37 7.13 -4.55
CA GLU A 155 -32.51 6.98 -3.64
C GLU A 155 -33.76 7.68 -4.20
N LYS A 156 -33.64 8.96 -4.57
CA LYS A 156 -34.75 9.74 -5.11
C LYS A 156 -35.34 9.11 -6.37
N GLN A 157 -34.50 8.72 -7.33
CA GLN A 157 -34.94 8.13 -8.59
C GLN A 157 -35.56 6.75 -8.38
N SER A 158 -34.95 5.92 -7.52
CA SER A 158 -35.48 4.60 -7.18
C SER A 158 -36.85 4.72 -6.52
N ASN A 159 -37.01 5.61 -5.54
CA ASN A 159 -38.29 5.85 -4.88
C ASN A 159 -39.36 6.36 -5.86
N ALA A 160 -39.00 7.25 -6.79
CA ALA A 160 -39.91 7.73 -7.82
C ALA A 160 -40.43 6.59 -8.72
N GLU A 161 -39.55 5.70 -9.19
CA GLU A 161 -39.96 4.55 -10.00
C GLU A 161 -40.75 3.51 -9.20
N LEU A 162 -40.30 3.19 -7.98
CA LEU A 162 -40.98 2.24 -7.12
C LEU A 162 -42.41 2.69 -6.75
N SER A 163 -42.62 4.00 -6.54
CA SER A 163 -43.95 4.55 -6.23
C SER A 163 -44.99 4.34 -7.33
N LYS A 164 -44.57 4.10 -8.58
CA LYS A 164 -45.47 3.78 -9.70
C LYS A 164 -46.03 2.36 -9.61
N VAL A 165 -45.32 1.45 -8.93
CA VAL A 165 -45.63 0.02 -8.88
C VAL A 165 -46.15 -0.38 -7.50
N ILE A 166 -45.54 0.14 -6.43
CA ILE A 166 -45.93 -0.12 -5.05
C ILE A 166 -47.10 0.79 -4.69
N LYS A 167 -48.31 0.24 -4.65
CA LYS A 167 -49.48 0.93 -4.08
C LYS A 167 -49.29 1.05 -2.57
N ALA A 168 -49.50 2.26 -2.02
CA ALA A 168 -49.47 2.47 -0.58
C ALA A 168 -50.39 1.45 0.11
N PRO A 169 -49.96 0.83 1.23
CA PRO A 169 -50.88 0.06 2.06
C PRO A 169 -52.06 0.96 2.43
N PRO A 170 -53.30 0.44 2.48
CA PRO A 170 -54.41 1.23 2.99
C PRO A 170 -54.02 1.74 4.39
N PRO A 171 -54.38 2.99 4.75
CA PRO A 171 -54.05 3.53 6.05
C PRO A 171 -54.53 2.55 7.11
N ALA A 172 -53.68 2.26 8.11
CA ALA A 172 -54.10 1.53 9.28
C ALA A 172 -55.31 2.27 9.84
N THR A 173 -56.49 1.65 9.76
CA THR A 173 -57.68 2.21 10.35
C THR A 173 -57.39 2.37 11.83
N ASP A 174 -57.36 3.62 12.29
CA ASP A 174 -57.47 3.95 13.70
C ASP A 174 -58.73 3.28 14.23
N SER A 175 -58.57 2.10 14.81
CA SER A 175 -59.52 1.59 15.80
C SER A 175 -59.04 2.15 17.13
N PRO A 176 -59.66 3.21 17.68
CA PRO A 176 -59.54 3.47 19.10
C PRO A 176 -60.25 2.32 19.81
N VAL A 177 -59.50 1.26 20.14
CA VAL A 177 -59.95 0.35 21.17
C VAL A 177 -59.85 1.14 22.47
N ALA A 178 -60.99 1.72 22.87
CA ALA A 178 -61.14 2.32 24.18
C ALA A 178 -60.66 1.29 25.23
N PRO A 179 -59.81 1.69 26.20
CA PRO A 179 -59.40 0.77 27.24
C PRO A 179 -60.64 0.39 28.06
N ALA A 180 -60.90 -0.91 28.16
CA ALA A 180 -61.90 -1.43 29.08
C ALA A 180 -61.53 -1.02 30.52
N PRO A 181 -62.50 -0.69 31.39
CA PRO A 181 -62.21 -0.28 32.76
C PRO A 181 -61.59 -1.45 33.52
N ALA A 182 -60.51 -1.17 34.24
CA ALA A 182 -59.87 -2.12 35.13
C ALA A 182 -60.86 -2.59 36.22
N ALA A 183 -61.18 -3.88 36.23
CA ALA A 183 -61.82 -4.51 37.37
C ALA A 183 -60.79 -4.64 38.49
N GLN A 184 -61.01 -3.87 39.56
CA GLN A 184 -60.36 -4.05 40.85
C GLN A 184 -60.77 -5.41 41.42
N GLN A 185 -59.81 -6.30 41.68
CA GLN A 185 -59.70 -7.11 42.91
C GLN A 185 -58.24 -7.49 43.14
#